data_AF-A0A5E3WUY9-F1
#
_entry.id   AF-A0A5E3WUY9-F1
#
_cell.length_a   1.000
_cell.length_b   1.000
_cell.length_c   1.000
_cell.angle_alpha   90.00
_cell.angle_beta   90.00
_cell.angle_gamma   90.00
#
_symmetry.space_group_name_H-M   'P 1'
#
loop_
_entity.id
_entity.type
_entity.pdbx_description
1 polymer ?
#
loop_
_entity_poly.entity_id
_entity_poly.type
_entity_poly.pdbx_seq_one_letter_code
_entity_poly.pdbx_strand_id
1 'polypeptide(L)'
;MEQTTQTRSWSGSFTLTSHPNLHGGYQNVFVTTANTDMSAHTELWPPHLNVYTPRRPVSRAEIANWVRRHSPPVCVFMANKHPDPAVNSQNQACFSSFVHYLLGNNFVAYAPWASPERLPGAGIVLYPSDSTGDSLLLGAIFTSTPFPDFLPPVHSSGPGAGHAQSAYAPTTSSAGYYGV
;
A
#
# COMPACT_ATOMS: atom_id res chain seq x y z
N MET A 1 -19.30 22.86 -27.74
CA MET A 1 -19.51 22.36 -26.37
C MET A 1 -18.50 21.25 -26.16
N GLU A 2 -17.44 21.52 -25.40
CA GLU A 2 -16.36 20.57 -25.17
C GLU A 2 -16.84 19.55 -24.13
N GLN A 3 -17.15 18.34 -24.59
CA GLN A 3 -17.55 17.23 -23.72
C GLN A 3 -16.29 16.74 -23.03
N THR A 4 -16.05 17.17 -21.79
CA THR A 4 -14.94 16.67 -20.98
C THR A 4 -15.16 15.18 -20.75
N THR A 5 -14.26 14.35 -21.28
CA THR A 5 -14.23 12.91 -21.04
C THR A 5 -14.06 12.70 -19.54
N GLN A 6 -15.16 12.43 -18.84
CA GLN A 6 -15.15 12.19 -17.41
C GLN A 6 -14.32 10.94 -17.15
N THR A 7 -13.09 11.13 -16.67
CA THR A 7 -12.21 10.02 -16.28
C THR A 7 -12.91 9.24 -15.17
N ARG A 8 -13.07 7.94 -15.37
CA ARG A 8 -13.72 7.06 -14.40
C ARG A 8 -12.89 7.07 -13.12
N SER A 9 -13.48 7.52 -12.02
CA SER A 9 -12.84 7.46 -10.70
C SER A 9 -12.61 6.01 -10.29
N TRP A 10 -11.44 5.74 -9.72
CA TRP A 10 -11.17 4.46 -9.09
C TRP A 10 -11.88 4.40 -7.75
N SER A 11 -12.39 3.24 -7.38
CA SER A 11 -12.96 2.99 -6.05
C SER A 11 -12.49 1.62 -5.56
N GLY A 12 -12.14 1.55 -4.29
CA GLY A 12 -11.64 0.33 -3.67
C GLY A 12 -11.55 0.46 -2.16
N SER A 13 -10.70 -0.35 -1.54
CA SER A 13 -10.50 -0.33 -0.10
C SER A 13 -9.03 -0.32 0.30
N PHE A 14 -8.73 0.43 1.36
CA PHE A 14 -7.48 0.35 2.09
C PHE A 14 -7.64 -0.58 3.28
N THR A 15 -6.80 -1.60 3.37
CA THR A 15 -6.64 -2.42 4.57
C THR A 15 -5.47 -1.85 5.35
N LEU A 16 -5.79 -1.11 6.43
CA LEU A 16 -4.81 -0.47 7.27
C LEU A 16 -4.22 -1.54 8.21
N THR A 17 -2.91 -1.80 8.11
CA THR A 17 -2.25 -2.69 9.07
C THR A 17 -2.21 -2.02 10.43
N SER A 18 -2.76 -2.69 11.45
CA SER A 18 -2.95 -2.16 12.81
C SER A 18 -1.67 -1.56 13.38
N HIS A 19 -1.74 -0.27 13.71
CA HIS A 19 -0.73 0.43 14.50
C HIS A 19 -1.11 0.33 15.99
N PRO A 20 -0.15 0.22 16.93
CA PRO A 20 -0.46 0.05 18.36
C PRO A 20 -1.38 1.13 18.97
N ASN A 21 -1.40 2.34 18.40
CA ASN A 21 -2.27 3.44 18.85
C ASN A 21 -3.67 3.42 18.23
N LEU A 22 -3.91 2.59 17.22
CA LEU A 22 -5.25 2.32 16.69
C LEU A 22 -5.77 1.08 17.43
N HIS A 23 -6.48 1.31 18.53
CA HIS A 23 -7.09 0.22 19.30
C HIS A 23 -8.05 -0.58 18.42
N GLY A 24 -7.62 -1.76 17.96
CA GLY A 24 -8.47 -2.74 17.30
C GLY A 24 -8.12 -3.03 15.84
N GLY A 25 -7.49 -4.19 15.63
CA GLY A 25 -7.54 -5.00 14.41
C GLY A 25 -7.15 -4.35 13.07
N TYR A 26 -7.23 -5.15 12.01
CA TYR A 26 -7.18 -4.64 10.63
C TYR A 26 -8.45 -3.84 10.36
N GLN A 27 -8.32 -2.58 9.93
CA GLN A 27 -9.45 -1.74 9.56
C GLN A 27 -9.49 -1.57 8.05
N ASN A 28 -10.66 -1.84 7.47
CA ASN A 28 -10.92 -1.59 6.06
C ASN A 28 -11.59 -0.24 5.89
N VAL A 29 -11.03 0.59 5.02
CA VAL A 29 -11.56 1.92 4.69
C VAL A 29 -11.87 1.95 3.20
N PHE A 30 -13.13 2.22 2.85
CA PHE A 30 -13.56 2.37 1.47
C PHE A 30 -13.19 3.76 0.97
N VAL A 31 -12.54 3.82 -0.19
CA VAL A 31 -11.98 5.04 -0.75
C VAL A 31 -12.32 5.19 -2.22
N THR A 32 -12.35 6.43 -2.69
CA THR A 32 -12.52 6.78 -4.10
C THR A 32 -11.53 7.86 -4.49
N THR A 33 -11.13 7.91 -5.76
CA THR A 33 -10.28 8.98 -6.27
C THR A 33 -11.10 10.17 -6.76
N ALA A 34 -10.72 11.38 -6.34
CA ALA A 34 -11.37 12.64 -6.73
C ALA A 34 -10.80 13.18 -8.04
N ASN A 35 -9.47 13.22 -8.12
CA ASN A 35 -8.70 13.78 -9.20
C ASN A 35 -7.63 12.75 -9.50
N THR A 36 -7.69 12.16 -10.68
CA THR A 36 -6.67 11.23 -11.14
C THR A 36 -6.13 11.81 -12.43
N ASP A 37 -4.81 12.00 -12.51
CA ASP A 37 -4.17 12.29 -13.79
C ASP A 37 -4.52 11.17 -14.79
N MET A 38 -4.75 11.52 -16.05
CA MET A 38 -5.08 10.57 -17.11
C MET A 38 -3.99 9.51 -17.31
N SER A 39 -2.77 9.79 -16.88
CA SER A 39 -1.61 8.89 -16.94
C SER A 39 -1.59 7.79 -15.87
N ALA A 40 -2.55 7.78 -14.95
CA ALA A 40 -2.53 6.92 -13.77
C ALA A 40 -2.97 5.46 -13.99
N HIS A 41 -3.54 5.12 -15.15
CA HIS A 41 -4.00 3.77 -15.50
C HIS A 41 -4.81 3.10 -14.37
N THR A 42 -5.85 3.78 -13.90
CA THR A 42 -6.65 3.36 -12.74
C THR A 42 -7.32 1.99 -12.92
N GLU A 43 -7.50 1.54 -14.16
CA GLU A 43 -7.97 0.20 -14.52
C GLU A 43 -7.03 -0.93 -14.08
N LEU A 44 -5.76 -0.62 -13.83
CA LEU A 44 -4.74 -1.59 -13.39
C LEU A 44 -4.59 -1.64 -11.87
N TRP A 45 -5.32 -0.80 -11.14
CA TRP A 45 -5.18 -0.70 -9.69
C TRP A 45 -5.93 -1.83 -8.99
N PRO A 46 -5.31 -2.51 -8.01
CA PRO A 46 -5.98 -3.53 -7.23
C PRO A 46 -7.20 -2.95 -6.51
N PRO A 47 -8.35 -3.64 -6.44
CA PRO A 47 -9.52 -3.16 -5.71
C PRO A 47 -9.29 -3.10 -4.19
N HIS A 48 -8.32 -3.88 -3.69
CA HIS A 48 -7.93 -3.94 -2.29
C HIS A 48 -6.43 -3.66 -2.17
N LEU A 49 -6.09 -2.64 -1.38
CA LEU A 49 -4.72 -2.19 -1.17
C LEU A 49 -4.36 -2.36 0.31
N ASN A 50 -3.31 -3.14 0.58
CA ASN A 50 -2.75 -3.25 1.93
C ASN A 50 -1.86 -2.03 2.17
N VAL A 51 -2.21 -1.24 3.16
CA VAL A 51 -1.52 0.02 3.47
C VAL A 51 -0.62 -0.19 4.67
N TYR A 52 0.66 0.11 4.46
CA TYR A 52 1.72 -0.03 5.45
C TYR A 52 2.28 1.33 5.84
N THR A 53 2.66 1.45 7.11
CA THR A 53 3.49 2.55 7.58
C THR A 53 4.94 2.08 7.65
N PRO A 54 5.91 2.90 7.20
CA PRO A 54 7.31 2.50 7.22
C PRO A 54 7.79 2.41 8.67
N ARG A 55 8.62 1.41 8.98
CA ARG A 55 9.21 1.25 10.32
C ARG A 55 10.10 2.43 10.70
N ARG A 56 10.81 2.97 9.71
CA ARG A 56 11.56 4.22 9.84
C ARG A 56 10.65 5.36 9.38
N PRO A 57 10.42 6.38 10.21
CA PRO A 57 9.71 7.59 9.80
C PRO A 57 10.31 8.17 8.51
N VAL A 58 9.48 8.30 7.50
CA VAL A 58 9.79 9.08 6.29
C VAL A 58 8.94 10.33 6.35
N SER A 59 9.60 11.48 6.27
CA SER A 59 8.93 12.76 6.45
C SER A 59 8.06 13.11 5.24
N ARG A 60 6.96 13.82 5.47
CA ARG A 60 6.12 14.35 4.38
C ARG A 60 6.91 15.29 3.46
N ALA A 61 7.86 16.04 4.01
CA ALA A 61 8.72 16.94 3.24
C ALA A 61 9.62 16.18 2.25
N GLU A 62 10.14 15.02 2.67
CA GLU A 62 11.00 14.17 1.84
C GLU A 62 10.24 13.60 0.64
N ILE A 63 9.03 13.05 0.86
CA ILE A 63 8.20 12.57 -0.24
C ILE A 63 7.75 13.74 -1.15
N ALA A 64 7.38 14.89 -0.58
CA ALA A 64 6.97 16.05 -1.37
C ALA A 64 8.12 16.58 -2.25
N ASN A 65 9.35 16.61 -1.72
CA ASN A 65 10.55 16.92 -2.49
C ASN A 65 10.84 15.87 -3.57
N TRP A 66 10.60 14.60 -3.29
CA TRP A 66 10.77 13.53 -4.28
C TRP A 66 9.75 13.65 -5.41
N VAL A 67 8.46 13.81 -5.09
CA VAL A 67 7.36 13.99 -6.06
C VAL A 67 7.61 15.21 -6.94
N ARG A 68 8.05 16.34 -6.37
CA ARG A 68 8.36 17.55 -7.16
C ARG A 68 9.50 17.34 -8.16
N ARG A 69 10.50 16.51 -7.82
CA ARG A 69 11.66 16.25 -8.66
C ARG A 69 11.38 15.27 -9.79
N HIS A 70 10.54 14.25 -9.53
CA HIS A 70 10.30 13.15 -10.47
C HIS A 70 8.97 13.26 -11.19
N SER A 71 8.06 14.12 -10.71
CA SER A 71 6.72 14.33 -11.27
C SER A 71 5.97 13.03 -11.57
N PRO A 72 5.87 12.08 -10.61
CA PRO A 72 5.05 10.89 -10.82
C PRO A 72 3.58 11.31 -11.03
N PRO A 73 2.74 10.47 -11.64
CA PRO A 73 1.30 10.67 -11.61
C PRO A 73 0.82 10.78 -10.16
N VAL A 74 -0.05 11.76 -9.88
CA VAL A 74 -0.62 11.97 -8.55
C VAL A 74 -2.14 11.86 -8.62
N CYS A 75 -2.72 11.31 -7.55
CA CYS A 75 -4.16 11.29 -7.35
C CYS A 75 -4.54 11.82 -5.97
N VAL A 76 -5.83 12.11 -5.80
CA VAL A 76 -6.43 12.48 -4.52
C VAL A 76 -7.42 11.41 -4.11
N PHE A 77 -7.26 10.87 -2.89
CA PHE A 77 -8.20 9.95 -2.27
C PHE A 77 -9.10 10.66 -1.26
N MET A 78 -10.35 10.21 -1.22
CA MET A 78 -11.32 10.57 -0.18
C MET A 78 -12.08 9.33 0.28
N ALA A 79 -12.67 9.40 1.47
CA ALA A 79 -13.59 8.37 1.96
C ALA A 79 -14.79 8.22 1.01
N ASN A 80 -15.05 6.97 0.59
CA ASN A 80 -16.19 6.66 -0.27
C ASN A 80 -17.51 6.86 0.49
N LYS A 81 -18.55 7.29 -0.24
CA LYS A 81 -19.90 7.46 0.30
C LYS A 81 -20.64 6.13 0.24
N HIS A 82 -21.14 5.67 1.38
CA HIS A 82 -21.96 4.45 1.46
C HIS A 82 -23.46 4.82 1.56
N PRO A 83 -24.38 4.05 0.94
CA PRO A 83 -25.83 4.30 1.05
C PRO A 83 -26.35 4.21 2.48
N ASP A 84 -25.81 3.28 3.27
CA ASP A 84 -26.08 3.17 4.71
C ASP A 84 -25.37 4.30 5.48
N PRO A 85 -26.10 5.19 6.19
CA PRO A 85 -25.53 6.29 6.97
C PRO A 85 -24.57 5.84 8.07
N ALA A 86 -24.82 4.70 8.72
CA ALA A 86 -24.00 4.21 9.81
C ALA A 86 -22.62 3.77 9.29
N VAL A 87 -22.61 2.96 8.22
CA VAL A 87 -21.38 2.53 7.53
C VAL A 87 -20.64 3.74 6.96
N ASN A 88 -21.36 4.70 6.38
CA ASN A 88 -20.76 5.92 5.86
C ASN A 88 -20.07 6.73 6.97
N SER A 89 -20.74 6.96 8.10
CA SER A 89 -20.17 7.69 9.23
C SER A 89 -18.94 6.99 9.79
N GLN A 90 -19.00 5.65 9.94
CA GLN A 90 -17.86 4.86 10.38
C GLN A 90 -16.68 4.95 9.39
N ASN A 91 -16.94 4.81 8.08
CA ASN A 91 -15.90 4.90 7.05
C ASN A 91 -15.23 6.27 7.03
N GLN A 92 -16.01 7.35 7.13
CA GLN A 92 -15.51 8.72 7.21
C GLN A 92 -14.65 8.92 8.47
N ALA A 93 -15.11 8.43 9.63
CA ALA A 93 -14.36 8.51 10.88
C ALA A 93 -13.04 7.74 10.82
N CYS A 94 -13.04 6.52 10.27
CA CYS A 94 -11.83 5.73 10.07
C CYS A 94 -10.85 6.40 9.10
N PHE A 95 -11.33 6.90 7.95
CA PHE A 95 -10.50 7.60 6.99
C PHE A 95 -9.88 8.86 7.60
N SER A 96 -10.69 9.71 8.23
CA SER A 96 -10.23 10.94 8.87
C SER A 96 -9.21 10.62 9.98
N SER A 97 -9.49 9.63 10.83
CA SER A 97 -8.54 9.20 11.87
C SER A 97 -7.20 8.77 11.28
N PHE A 98 -7.21 8.09 10.12
CA PHE A 98 -5.99 7.71 9.41
C PHE A 98 -5.23 8.92 8.85
N VAL A 99 -5.94 9.90 8.25
CA VAL A 99 -5.32 11.15 7.78
C VAL A 99 -4.69 11.92 8.93
N HIS A 100 -5.41 12.10 10.04
CA HIS A 100 -4.93 12.76 11.25
C HIS A 100 -3.73 12.04 11.85
N TYR A 101 -3.73 10.71 11.84
CA TYR A 101 -2.60 9.90 12.27
C TYR A 101 -1.34 10.18 11.42
N LEU A 102 -1.45 10.18 10.09
CA LEU A 102 -0.30 10.50 9.23
C LEU A 102 0.16 11.95 9.40
N LEU A 103 -0.78 12.89 9.54
CA LEU A 103 -0.49 14.30 9.70
C LEU A 103 0.23 14.58 11.03
N GLY A 104 -0.33 14.09 12.14
CA GLY A 104 0.19 14.32 13.49
C GLY A 104 1.57 13.72 13.73
N ASN A 105 1.91 12.64 13.02
CA ASN A 105 3.23 12.01 13.10
C ASN A 105 4.21 12.49 12.02
N ASN A 106 3.78 13.37 11.10
CA ASN A 106 4.54 13.77 9.92
C ASN A 106 5.01 12.56 9.08
N PHE A 107 4.14 11.56 8.94
CA PHE A 107 4.43 10.29 8.27
C PHE A 107 3.82 10.21 6.88
N VAL A 108 4.29 9.21 6.15
CA VAL A 108 3.72 8.71 4.90
C VAL A 108 3.32 7.25 5.10
N ALA A 109 2.38 6.78 4.30
CA ALA A 109 2.07 5.36 4.17
C ALA A 109 2.32 4.91 2.73
N TYR A 110 2.40 3.61 2.50
CA TYR A 110 2.59 3.06 1.16
C TYR A 110 1.79 1.78 0.97
N ALA A 111 1.32 1.57 -0.25
CA ALA A 111 0.51 0.44 -0.66
C ALA A 111 1.13 -0.18 -1.93
N PRO A 112 1.98 -1.21 -1.78
CA PRO A 112 2.50 -1.95 -2.92
C PRO A 112 1.38 -2.78 -3.58
N TRP A 113 1.50 -3.02 -4.89
CA TRP A 113 0.59 -3.93 -5.57
C TRP A 113 0.82 -5.34 -5.03
N ALA A 114 -0.27 -6.06 -4.74
CA ALA A 114 -0.21 -7.44 -4.26
C ALA A 114 0.17 -8.46 -5.35
N SER A 115 0.39 -8.01 -6.60
CA SER A 115 0.73 -8.87 -7.74
C SER A 115 2.08 -8.46 -8.34
N PRO A 116 3.20 -8.90 -7.74
CA PRO A 116 4.54 -8.58 -8.25
C PRO A 116 4.80 -9.18 -9.64
N GLU A 117 4.05 -10.22 -10.02
CA GLU A 117 4.18 -10.87 -11.34
C GLU A 117 3.66 -9.99 -12.49
N ARG A 118 2.66 -9.15 -12.23
CA ARG A 118 2.08 -8.27 -13.26
C ARG A 118 2.80 -6.94 -13.35
N LEU A 119 3.08 -6.32 -12.21
CA LEU A 119 3.68 -4.99 -12.11
C LEU A 119 4.67 -4.95 -10.94
N PRO A 120 5.90 -5.48 -11.13
CA PRO A 120 6.89 -5.54 -10.06
C PRO A 120 7.30 -4.13 -9.63
N GLY A 121 7.25 -3.87 -8.32
CA GLY A 121 7.59 -2.57 -7.74
C GLY A 121 6.49 -1.51 -7.87
N ALA A 122 5.35 -1.83 -8.47
CA ALA A 122 4.24 -0.90 -8.55
C ALA A 122 3.65 -0.60 -7.17
N GLY A 123 3.32 0.68 -6.98
CA GLY A 123 3.15 1.26 -5.66
C GLY A 123 2.36 2.57 -5.60
N ILE A 124 1.67 2.79 -4.48
CA ILE A 124 1.10 4.09 -4.15
C ILE A 124 1.76 4.54 -2.87
N VAL A 125 2.33 5.74 -2.86
CA VAL A 125 2.72 6.41 -1.61
C VAL A 125 1.62 7.38 -1.24
N LEU A 126 1.04 7.18 -0.05
CA LEU A 126 -0.04 7.97 0.51
C LEU A 126 0.53 8.98 1.50
N TYR A 127 0.19 10.25 1.35
CA TYR A 127 0.62 11.30 2.27
C TYR A 127 -0.41 12.42 2.37
N PRO A 128 -0.60 13.03 3.55
CA PRO A 128 -1.46 14.20 3.68
C PRO A 128 -0.76 15.43 3.09
N SER A 129 -1.53 16.28 2.42
CA SER A 129 -1.07 17.62 2.00
C SER A 129 -1.54 18.68 2.98
N ASP A 130 -0.72 19.69 3.22
CA ASP A 130 -1.13 20.84 4.04
C ASP A 130 -2.25 21.64 3.35
N SER A 131 -2.37 21.54 2.02
CA SER A 131 -3.36 22.26 1.22
C SER A 131 -4.73 21.59 1.13
N THR A 132 -4.80 20.27 1.34
CA THR A 132 -6.03 19.49 1.08
C THR A 132 -6.87 19.24 2.33
N GLY A 133 -6.45 19.78 3.48
CA GLY A 133 -7.13 19.58 4.76
C GLY A 133 -7.03 18.15 5.28
N ASP A 134 -7.86 17.84 6.28
CA ASP A 134 -7.88 16.58 7.02
C ASP A 134 -8.83 15.50 6.46
N SER A 135 -9.40 15.77 5.27
CA SER A 135 -10.40 14.92 4.62
C SER A 135 -9.89 14.28 3.32
N LEU A 136 -8.65 14.55 2.93
CA LEU A 136 -8.06 14.13 1.66
C LEU A 136 -6.64 13.58 1.85
N LEU A 137 -6.30 12.58 1.04
CA LEU A 137 -4.94 12.05 0.95
C LEU A 137 -4.42 12.17 -0.48
N LEU A 138 -3.16 12.59 -0.63
CA LEU A 138 -2.47 12.50 -1.91
C LEU A 138 -1.88 11.10 -2.08
N GLY A 139 -1.93 10.59 -3.30
CA GLY A 139 -1.29 9.36 -3.72
C GLY A 139 -0.33 9.60 -4.87
N ALA A 140 0.98 9.45 -4.63
CA ALA A 140 1.96 9.37 -5.71
C ALA A 140 1.99 7.94 -6.25
N ILE A 141 1.83 7.79 -7.56
CA ILE A 141 1.58 6.51 -8.23
C ILE A 141 2.86 6.04 -8.94
N PHE A 142 3.18 4.77 -8.75
CA PHE A 142 4.35 4.10 -9.28
C PHE A 142 3.86 2.90 -10.09
N THR A 143 3.87 3.01 -11.41
CA THR A 143 3.43 1.90 -12.31
C THR A 143 4.63 1.21 -12.98
N SER A 144 5.66 1.99 -13.32
CA SER A 144 6.86 1.54 -14.03
C SER A 144 8.16 1.92 -13.32
N THR A 145 8.09 2.72 -12.26
CA THR A 145 9.21 3.14 -11.45
C THR A 145 9.17 2.44 -10.09
N PRO A 146 10.32 2.07 -9.52
CA PRO A 146 10.35 1.55 -8.16
C PRO A 146 9.97 2.65 -7.17
N PHE A 147 9.52 2.23 -5.99
CA PHE A 147 9.41 3.14 -4.84
C PHE A 147 10.76 3.84 -4.56
N PRO A 148 10.74 5.05 -3.97
CA PRO A 148 11.96 5.72 -3.55
C PRO A 148 12.76 4.86 -2.57
N ASP A 149 14.09 4.96 -2.64
CA ASP A 149 15.05 4.19 -1.85
C ASP A 149 14.95 4.42 -0.33
N PHE A 150 14.41 5.57 0.09
CA PHE A 150 14.13 5.86 1.50
C PHE A 150 12.92 5.11 2.06
N LEU A 151 12.07 4.52 1.20
CA LEU A 151 11.03 3.60 1.65
C LEU A 151 11.62 2.20 1.85
N PRO A 152 11.11 1.42 2.82
CA PRO A 152 11.56 0.06 3.01
C PRO A 152 11.37 -0.73 1.69
N PRO A 153 12.30 -1.63 1.35
CA PRO A 153 12.13 -2.48 0.20
C PRO A 153 10.80 -3.21 0.34
N VAL A 154 9.97 -3.12 -0.69
CA VAL A 154 8.78 -3.94 -0.80
C VAL A 154 9.28 -5.34 -1.11
N HIS A 155 9.65 -6.08 -0.07
CA HIS A 155 9.83 -7.51 -0.19
C HIS A 155 8.46 -8.05 -0.55
N SER A 156 8.28 -8.44 -1.82
CA SER A 156 7.23 -9.34 -2.21
C SER A 156 7.37 -10.56 -1.30
N SER A 157 6.54 -10.62 -0.27
CA SER A 157 6.40 -11.80 0.57
C SER A 157 5.81 -12.88 -0.34
N GLY A 158 6.69 -13.51 -1.12
CA GLY A 158 6.36 -14.71 -1.87
C GLY A 158 5.93 -15.78 -0.86
N PRO A 159 4.94 -16.62 -1.21
CA PRO A 159 4.62 -17.76 -0.40
C PRO A 159 5.90 -18.56 -0.21
N GLY A 160 6.21 -18.91 1.04
CA GLY A 160 7.43 -19.61 1.38
C GLY A 160 7.63 -20.79 0.44
N ALA A 161 8.68 -20.71 -0.39
CA ALA A 161 9.36 -21.90 -0.85
C ALA A 161 9.96 -22.52 0.41
N GLY A 162 9.13 -23.31 1.10
CA GLY A 162 9.57 -24.22 2.12
C GLY A 162 10.77 -24.95 1.55
N HIS A 163 11.90 -24.74 2.20
CA HIS A 163 13.12 -25.50 1.97
C HIS A 163 12.79 -26.93 2.40
N ALA A 164 12.10 -27.68 1.53
CA ALA A 164 12.03 -29.13 1.62
C ALA A 164 13.43 -29.62 1.26
N GLN A 165 14.33 -29.58 2.24
CA GLN A 165 15.49 -30.45 2.22
C GLN A 165 14.96 -31.87 2.21
N SER A 166 14.82 -32.42 1.01
CA SER A 166 14.93 -33.85 0.77
C SER A 166 16.30 -34.27 1.28
N ALA A 167 16.38 -34.68 2.54
CA ALA A 167 17.51 -35.45 3.02
C ALA A 167 17.29 -36.89 2.54
N TYR A 168 17.95 -37.18 1.42
CA TYR A 168 18.13 -38.50 0.87
C TYR A 168 18.65 -39.45 1.96
N ALA A 169 17.91 -40.52 2.26
CA ALA A 169 18.52 -41.75 2.75
C ALA A 169 19.16 -42.46 1.55
N PRO A 170 20.40 -42.95 1.68
CA PRO A 170 20.56 -44.37 1.51
C PRO A 170 21.53 -45.04 2.51
N THR A 171 21.10 -46.25 2.85
CA THR A 171 21.80 -47.41 3.43
C THR A 171 23.32 -47.50 3.22
N THR A 172 24.05 -47.84 4.29
CA THR A 172 25.20 -48.75 4.19
C THR A 172 25.21 -49.75 5.35
N SER A 173 25.09 -51.02 4.97
CA SER A 173 25.39 -52.19 5.77
C SER A 173 26.92 -52.36 5.82
N SER A 174 27.50 -52.62 6.99
CA SER A 174 28.82 -53.23 7.07
C SER A 174 28.92 -54.08 8.34
N ALA A 175 28.96 -55.39 8.10
CA ALA A 175 29.25 -56.43 9.05
C ALA A 175 30.73 -56.41 9.48
N GLY A 176 30.98 -57.01 10.64
CA GLY A 176 32.25 -57.66 10.97
C GLY A 176 33.03 -57.01 12.11
N TYR A 177 33.04 -57.67 13.27
CA TYR A 177 34.29 -57.87 14.01
C TYR A 177 34.21 -59.16 14.83
N TYR A 178 35.19 -60.03 14.59
CA TYR A 178 35.46 -61.31 15.26
C TYR A 178 36.70 -61.12 16.15
N GLY A 179 36.78 -61.90 17.24
CA GLY A 179 38.01 -62.23 17.99
C GLY A 179 38.34 -61.24 19.12
N VAL A 180 38.67 -61.66 20.34
CA VAL A 180 39.14 -62.95 20.87
C VAL A 180 38.68 -63.11 22.32
#